data_AF-A0A7S1S079-F1
#
_entry.id   AF-A0A7S1S079-F1
#
_cell.length_a   1.000
_cell.length_b   1.000
_cell.length_c   1.000
_cell.angle_alpha   90.00
_cell.angle_beta   90.00
_cell.angle_gamma   90.00
#
_symmetry.space_group_name_H-M   'P 1'
#
loop_
_entity.id
_entity.type
_entity.pdbx_description
1 polymer ?
#
loop_
_entity_poly.entity_id
_entity_poly.type
_entity_poly.pdbx_seq_one_letter_code
_entity_poly.pdbx_strand_id
1 'polypeptide(L)'
;MAFAQSACIVLAMWRGANGDLNGAGGWPALSTGMVPESSMAPQAGVWMDTTWTPPWLYRQCNTIWTSHTGAYKLPYLVEFGFRGGFRWFAPKVGEDQRTEVGTGVYLSPLHTITREDGSWETGYFGANRFTPDEQQSTNCCCEYVGQAGPGQPRVLADYCVAAVPGSRQLSMKEACAPYVRACPVDNATAAKMFGKPFIEVYSPCHIPGEATTLRSTARFAALAVMGASSVLLLLLLYSVRLILQRQKAGGLDEPLLCVDGEASMGEGKSVNDLDTMKVPKMRA
;
A
#
# COMPACT_ATOMS: atom_id res chain seq x y z
N MET A 1 -18.02 -19.63 6.41
CA MET A 1 -17.06 -20.64 5.91
C MET A 1 -16.27 -20.08 4.71
N ALA A 2 -15.49 -18.99 4.88
CA ALA A 2 -14.74 -18.33 3.79
C ALA A 2 -13.24 -18.09 4.10
N PHE A 3 -12.72 -18.60 5.23
CA PHE A 3 -11.38 -18.22 5.71
C PHE A 3 -10.29 -19.28 5.48
N ALA A 4 -10.64 -20.51 5.08
CA ALA A 4 -9.67 -21.57 4.78
C ALA A 4 -8.92 -21.32 3.45
N GLN A 5 -9.50 -20.57 2.51
CA GLN A 5 -8.85 -20.25 1.25
C GLN A 5 -7.66 -19.31 1.44
N SER A 6 -7.75 -18.27 2.29
CA SER A 6 -6.66 -17.31 2.49
C SER A 6 -5.37 -17.94 3.04
N ALA A 7 -5.46 -18.92 3.94
CA ALA A 7 -4.27 -19.60 4.48
C ALA A 7 -3.59 -20.51 3.43
N CYS A 8 -4.38 -21.22 2.61
CA CYS A 8 -3.84 -21.98 1.48
C CYS A 8 -3.22 -21.07 0.43
N ILE A 9 -3.77 -19.87 0.21
CA ILE A 9 -3.24 -18.89 -0.73
C ILE A 9 -1.92 -18.31 -0.25
N VAL A 10 -1.76 -17.96 1.03
CA VAL A 10 -0.47 -17.45 1.56
C VAL A 10 0.63 -18.52 1.49
N LEU A 11 0.29 -19.78 1.79
CA LEU A 11 1.21 -20.92 1.63
C LEU A 11 1.50 -21.25 0.16
N ALA A 12 0.53 -21.10 -0.75
CA ALA A 12 0.70 -21.34 -2.19
C ALA A 12 1.46 -20.20 -2.89
N MET A 13 1.19 -18.94 -2.52
CA MET A 13 1.91 -17.75 -2.98
C MET A 13 3.40 -17.85 -2.68
N TRP A 14 3.76 -18.57 -1.60
CA TRP A 14 5.14 -18.71 -1.20
C TRP A 14 5.80 -20.02 -1.69
N ARG A 15 5.05 -21.13 -1.77
CA ARG A 15 5.54 -22.40 -2.37
C ARG A 15 5.69 -22.35 -3.90
N GLY A 16 5.00 -21.44 -4.60
CA GLY A 16 5.04 -21.32 -6.05
C GLY A 16 6.36 -20.77 -6.64
N ALA A 17 7.29 -20.27 -5.81
CA ALA A 17 8.55 -19.69 -6.27
C ALA A 17 9.64 -20.71 -6.65
N ASN A 18 9.37 -22.02 -6.62
CA ASN A 18 10.35 -23.07 -6.97
C ASN A 18 9.76 -24.31 -7.69
N GLY A 19 8.55 -24.24 -8.25
CA GLY A 19 7.99 -25.38 -8.98
C GLY A 19 6.85 -24.99 -9.93
N ASP A 20 6.98 -25.44 -11.18
CA ASP A 20 6.08 -25.25 -12.32
C ASP A 20 4.58 -25.07 -11.96
N LEU A 21 4.00 -23.95 -12.38
CA LEU A 21 2.57 -23.65 -12.27
C LEU A 21 1.95 -23.37 -13.64
N ASN A 22 1.67 -24.45 -14.38
CA ASN A 22 0.56 -24.49 -15.33
C ASN A 22 -0.72 -24.82 -14.55
N GLY A 23 -1.34 -23.81 -13.92
CA GLY A 23 -2.56 -24.00 -13.14
C GLY A 23 -3.34 -22.70 -12.99
N ALA A 24 -4.25 -22.46 -13.93
CA ALA A 24 -5.05 -21.25 -14.02
C ALA A 24 -5.97 -21.03 -12.81
N GLY A 25 -5.81 -19.87 -12.16
CA GLY A 25 -6.68 -19.35 -11.11
C GLY A 25 -6.48 -17.85 -10.96
N GLY A 26 -6.98 -17.08 -11.94
CA GLY A 26 -6.81 -15.64 -12.01
C GLY A 26 -7.58 -14.92 -10.89
N TRP A 27 -6.86 -14.12 -10.10
CA TRP A 27 -7.44 -13.11 -9.23
C TRP A 27 -7.81 -11.87 -10.04
N PRO A 28 -8.85 -11.12 -9.67
CA PRO A 28 -9.14 -9.85 -10.31
C PRO A 28 -7.98 -8.89 -10.07
N ALA A 29 -7.34 -8.45 -11.15
CA ALA A 29 -6.34 -7.41 -11.14
C ALA A 29 -6.98 -6.11 -10.61
N LEU A 30 -6.67 -5.75 -9.37
CA LEU A 30 -6.93 -4.42 -8.87
C LEU A 30 -6.05 -3.46 -9.67
N SER A 31 -6.68 -2.65 -10.51
CA SER A 31 -6.04 -1.60 -11.31
C SER A 31 -5.38 -0.59 -10.37
N THR A 32 -4.07 -0.73 -10.18
CA THR A 32 -3.21 0.23 -9.50
C THR A 32 -2.84 1.33 -10.50
N GLY A 33 -3.37 2.54 -10.27
CA GLY A 33 -2.84 3.74 -10.90
C GLY A 33 -1.35 3.87 -10.59
N MET A 34 -0.54 4.05 -11.63
CA MET A 34 0.92 4.18 -11.56
C MET A 34 1.30 5.36 -10.67
N VAL A 35 1.84 5.07 -9.49
CA VAL A 35 2.64 6.02 -8.71
C VAL A 35 4.10 5.71 -9.05
N PRO A 36 4.98 6.71 -9.27
CA PRO A 36 6.39 6.47 -9.54
C PRO A 36 7.05 5.89 -8.30
N GLU A 37 7.10 4.57 -8.25
CA GLU A 37 7.92 3.79 -7.32
C GLU A 37 9.37 4.27 -7.48
N SER A 38 9.87 5.00 -6.48
CA SER A 38 11.24 5.50 -6.45
C SER A 38 12.21 4.35 -6.76
N SER A 39 12.83 4.45 -7.93
CA SER A 39 13.30 3.34 -8.76
C SER A 39 14.66 2.80 -8.34
N MET A 40 14.80 2.35 -7.10
CA MET A 40 15.84 1.39 -6.76
C MET A 40 15.21 0.01 -6.70
N ALA A 41 14.87 -0.50 -7.89
CA ALA A 41 14.62 -1.93 -8.04
C ALA A 41 15.87 -2.66 -7.52
N PRO A 42 15.73 -3.57 -6.54
CA PRO A 42 16.88 -4.26 -5.98
C PRO A 42 17.59 -5.01 -7.12
N GLN A 43 18.90 -4.81 -7.26
CA GLN A 43 19.68 -5.64 -8.18
C GLN A 43 19.68 -7.07 -7.64
N ALA A 44 19.51 -8.05 -8.54
CA ALA A 44 19.63 -9.47 -8.20
C ALA A 44 21.00 -9.72 -7.55
N GLY A 45 21.02 -10.48 -6.45
CA GLY A 45 22.25 -10.76 -5.70
C GLY A 45 22.01 -11.02 -4.22
N VAL A 46 23.10 -11.30 -3.52
CA VAL A 46 23.14 -11.46 -2.05
C VAL A 46 23.62 -10.16 -1.43
N TRP A 47 22.74 -9.51 -0.66
CA TRP A 47 23.08 -8.30 0.08
C TRP A 47 23.32 -8.64 1.55
N MET A 48 24.51 -8.26 2.05
CA MET A 48 24.89 -8.33 3.47
C MET A 48 25.07 -6.93 4.03
N ASP A 49 23.99 -6.15 4.11
CA ASP A 49 23.99 -4.92 4.88
C ASP A 49 23.47 -5.19 6.29
N THR A 50 24.30 -4.85 7.28
CA THR A 50 24.06 -5.11 8.71
C THR A 50 23.42 -3.94 9.43
N THR A 51 23.30 -2.78 8.78
CA THR A 51 23.06 -1.51 9.45
C THR A 51 21.73 -0.86 9.11
N TRP A 52 21.07 -1.33 8.06
CA TRP A 52 19.88 -0.68 7.52
C TRP A 52 18.76 -1.66 7.24
N THR A 53 17.57 -1.31 7.68
CA THR A 53 16.34 -1.98 7.27
C THR A 53 16.20 -1.86 5.76
N PRO A 54 15.79 -2.93 5.05
CA PRO A 54 15.64 -2.85 3.60
C PRO A 54 14.68 -1.70 3.24
N PRO A 55 15.00 -0.87 2.23
CA PRO A 55 14.20 0.32 1.90
C PRO A 55 12.71 0.02 1.68
N TRP A 56 12.40 -1.18 1.20
CA TRP A 56 11.04 -1.65 0.93
C TRP A 56 10.28 -2.14 2.18
N LEU A 57 10.94 -2.28 3.34
CA LEU A 57 10.31 -2.58 4.63
C LEU A 57 10.29 -1.38 5.58
N TYR A 58 11.15 -0.39 5.34
CA TYR A 58 11.24 0.80 6.17
C TYR A 58 9.88 1.53 6.27
N ARG A 59 9.60 2.09 7.45
CA ARG A 59 8.40 2.89 7.83
C ARG A 59 7.19 2.06 8.25
N GLN A 60 5.99 2.60 8.02
CA GLN A 60 4.74 2.11 8.55
C GLN A 60 4.09 1.14 7.55
N CYS A 61 3.92 -0.10 7.97
CA CYS A 61 3.22 -1.14 7.23
C CYS A 61 1.98 -1.54 8.05
N ASN A 62 0.93 -1.99 7.37
CA ASN A 62 -0.24 -2.55 8.04
C ASN A 62 -0.20 -4.08 7.93
N THR A 63 -0.29 -4.76 9.06
CA THR A 63 -0.56 -6.19 9.10
C THR A 63 -2.02 -6.43 8.73
N ILE A 64 -2.25 -7.06 7.60
CA ILE A 64 -3.59 -7.33 7.04
C ILE A 64 -4.06 -8.76 7.30
N TRP A 65 -3.15 -9.65 7.71
CA TRP A 65 -3.46 -11.04 8.08
C TRP A 65 -2.35 -11.62 8.97
N THR A 66 -2.70 -12.57 9.86
CA THR A 66 -1.73 -13.33 10.65
C THR A 66 -2.13 -14.80 10.78
N SER A 67 -1.17 -15.68 11.11
CA SER A 67 -1.46 -17.09 11.38
C SER A 67 -2.18 -17.33 12.70
N HIS A 68 -2.17 -16.37 13.63
CA HIS A 68 -3.00 -16.39 14.84
C HIS A 68 -4.40 -15.85 14.55
N THR A 69 -5.19 -16.64 13.84
CA THR A 69 -6.54 -16.26 13.41
C THR A 69 -7.42 -15.93 14.62
N GLY A 70 -7.99 -14.72 14.62
CA GLY A 70 -8.91 -14.27 15.66
C GLY A 70 -8.25 -13.75 16.94
N ALA A 71 -6.92 -13.76 17.05
CA ALA A 71 -6.22 -13.19 18.21
C ALA A 71 -6.21 -11.66 18.20
N TYR A 72 -6.14 -11.05 17.01
CA TYR A 72 -5.96 -9.61 16.84
C TYR A 72 -7.02 -8.98 15.93
N LYS A 73 -7.36 -7.71 16.20
CA LYS A 73 -8.15 -6.86 15.31
C LYS A 73 -7.25 -6.41 14.17
N LEU A 74 -7.66 -6.70 12.94
CA LEU A 74 -6.93 -6.35 11.71
C LEU A 74 -7.62 -5.19 10.97
N PRO A 75 -6.86 -4.35 10.24
CA PRO A 75 -5.40 -4.32 10.21
C PRO A 75 -4.80 -3.68 11.47
N TYR A 76 -3.53 -3.94 11.74
CA TYR A 76 -2.77 -3.23 12.77
C TYR A 76 -1.41 -2.73 12.27
N LEU A 77 -0.85 -1.75 13.00
CA LEU A 77 0.34 -1.03 12.59
C LEU A 77 1.62 -1.76 13.01
N VAL A 78 2.57 -1.85 12.07
CA VAL A 78 3.98 -2.19 12.32
C VAL A 78 4.83 -1.03 11.80
N GLU A 79 5.76 -0.56 12.63
CA GLU A 79 6.73 0.46 12.24
C GLU A 79 8.13 -0.14 12.22
N PHE A 80 8.72 -0.22 11.03
CA PHE A 80 10.12 -0.56 10.85
C PHE A 80 10.96 0.71 10.89
N GLY A 81 11.79 0.81 11.92
CA GLY A 81 12.83 1.80 12.04
C GLY A 81 13.92 1.57 10.99
N PHE A 82 14.80 2.54 10.86
CA PHE A 82 15.82 2.53 9.83
C PHE A 82 17.04 1.65 10.15
N ARG A 83 17.33 1.48 11.45
CA ARG A 83 18.52 0.78 11.96
C ARG A 83 18.17 -0.62 12.48
N GLY A 84 17.31 -1.33 11.77
CA GLY A 84 16.90 -2.70 12.11
C GLY A 84 16.06 -2.85 13.39
N GLY A 85 15.62 -1.77 14.01
CA GLY A 85 14.62 -1.81 15.08
C GLY A 85 13.22 -1.74 14.49
N PHE A 86 12.26 -2.44 15.08
CA PHE A 86 10.86 -2.39 14.69
C PHE A 86 9.92 -2.40 15.90
N ARG A 87 8.67 -2.01 15.70
CA ARG A 87 7.61 -2.05 16.73
C ARG A 87 6.26 -2.37 16.11
N TRP A 88 5.37 -2.97 16.88
CA TRP A 88 4.00 -3.24 16.46
C TRP A 88 3.00 -2.91 17.54
N PHE A 89 1.77 -2.67 17.11
CA PHE A 89 0.64 -2.31 17.97
C PHE A 89 -0.55 -3.18 17.61
N ALA A 90 -0.63 -4.41 18.12
CA ALA A 90 -1.64 -5.39 17.74
C ALA A 90 -2.81 -5.41 18.76
N PRO A 91 -3.98 -4.82 18.45
CA PRO A 91 -5.11 -4.81 19.37
C PRO A 91 -5.70 -6.22 19.49
N LYS A 92 -5.80 -6.77 20.69
CA LYS A 92 -6.38 -8.10 20.89
C LYS A 92 -7.90 -8.12 20.71
N VAL A 93 -8.42 -9.25 20.26
CA VAL A 93 -9.86 -9.57 20.30
C VAL A 93 -10.16 -10.29 21.61
N GLY A 94 -11.23 -9.91 22.31
CA GLY A 94 -11.64 -10.54 23.58
C GLY A 94 -12.01 -9.54 24.67
N GLU A 95 -12.12 -10.02 25.91
CA GLU A 95 -12.61 -9.21 27.04
C GLU A 95 -11.60 -8.18 27.54
N ASP A 96 -10.29 -8.47 27.50
CA ASP A 96 -9.28 -7.54 28.01
C ASP A 96 -8.94 -6.43 27.01
N GLN A 97 -9.19 -6.63 25.70
CA GLN A 97 -8.97 -5.71 24.57
C GLN A 97 -7.65 -4.91 24.63
N ARG A 98 -6.65 -5.40 25.37
CA ARG A 98 -5.40 -4.69 25.54
C ARG A 98 -4.62 -4.77 24.25
N THR A 99 -4.12 -3.63 23.81
CA THR A 99 -3.20 -3.59 22.67
C THR A 99 -1.89 -4.24 23.09
N GLU A 100 -1.51 -5.28 22.36
CA GLU A 100 -0.17 -5.81 22.43
C GLU A 100 0.78 -4.80 21.78
N VAL A 101 1.70 -4.26 22.56
CA VAL A 101 2.74 -3.38 22.06
C VAL A 101 4.05 -4.12 22.14
N GLY A 102 4.65 -4.37 20.99
CA GLY A 102 5.92 -5.06 20.91
C GLY A 102 6.99 -4.26 20.19
N THR A 103 8.22 -4.65 20.46
CA THR A 103 9.43 -4.10 19.87
C THR A 103 10.36 -5.24 19.50
N GLY A 104 11.14 -5.04 18.45
CA GLY A 104 12.17 -5.99 18.05
C GLY A 104 13.37 -5.30 17.44
N VAL A 105 14.45 -6.06 17.29
CA VAL A 105 15.72 -5.61 16.74
C VAL A 105 16.41 -6.74 15.98
N TYR A 106 17.06 -6.39 14.87
CA TYR A 106 17.94 -7.30 14.15
C TYR A 106 19.23 -7.53 14.96
N LEU A 107 19.60 -8.79 15.15
CA LEU A 107 20.80 -9.20 15.88
C LEU A 107 21.87 -9.83 14.96
N SER A 108 21.53 -10.14 13.71
CA SER A 108 22.47 -10.55 12.67
C SER A 108 22.45 -9.60 11.47
N PRO A 109 23.48 -9.67 10.60
CA PRO A 109 23.38 -9.21 9.22
C PRO A 109 22.09 -9.68 8.54
N LEU A 110 21.55 -8.84 7.66
CA LEU A 110 20.50 -9.25 6.74
C LEU A 110 21.11 -10.11 5.62
N HIS A 111 20.41 -11.16 5.22
CA HIS A 111 20.72 -11.94 4.03
C HIS A 111 19.56 -11.79 3.06
N THR A 112 19.74 -10.97 2.02
CA THR A 112 18.69 -10.74 1.01
C THR A 112 19.00 -11.47 -0.28
N ILE A 113 18.04 -12.22 -0.80
CA ILE A 113 18.02 -12.82 -2.13
C ILE A 113 16.98 -12.08 -2.96
N THR A 114 17.40 -11.50 -4.09
CA THR A 114 16.50 -10.90 -5.09
C THR A 114 16.58 -11.71 -6.38
N ARG A 115 15.42 -12.04 -6.97
CA ARG A 115 15.28 -12.84 -8.18
C ARG A 115 14.93 -11.96 -9.40
N GLU A 116 15.08 -12.52 -10.59
CA GLU A 116 14.84 -11.81 -11.86
C GLU A 116 13.37 -11.38 -12.06
N ASP A 117 12.43 -12.09 -11.46
CA ASP A 117 10.99 -11.77 -11.48
C ASP A 117 10.60 -10.63 -10.53
N GLY A 118 11.58 -10.03 -9.84
CA GLY A 118 11.38 -8.98 -8.85
C GLY A 118 10.90 -9.51 -7.49
N SER A 119 10.77 -10.83 -7.32
CA SER A 119 10.57 -11.41 -5.99
C SER A 119 11.86 -11.28 -5.17
N TRP A 120 11.70 -11.14 -3.86
CA TRP A 120 12.83 -11.03 -2.95
C TRP A 120 12.48 -11.65 -1.59
N GLU A 121 13.53 -12.02 -0.86
CA GLU A 121 13.45 -12.54 0.50
C GLU A 121 14.64 -12.04 1.29
N THR A 122 14.41 -11.57 2.50
CA THR A 122 15.43 -11.15 3.46
C THR A 122 15.28 -11.99 4.72
N GLY A 123 16.35 -12.69 5.11
CA GLY A 123 16.43 -13.45 6.36
C GLY A 123 17.39 -12.82 7.37
N TYR A 124 17.07 -12.92 8.65
CA TYR A 124 17.92 -12.45 9.75
C TYR A 124 17.58 -13.13 11.09
N PHE A 125 18.53 -13.10 12.02
CA PHE A 125 18.29 -13.43 13.42
C PHE A 125 17.82 -12.16 14.14
N GLY A 126 16.62 -12.19 14.67
CA GLY A 126 15.98 -11.10 15.39
C GLY A 126 15.72 -11.46 16.85
N ALA A 127 15.45 -10.43 17.63
CA ALA A 127 14.91 -10.59 18.98
C ALA A 127 13.75 -9.62 19.18
N ASN A 128 12.71 -10.10 19.86
CA ASN A 128 11.50 -9.33 20.06
C ASN A 128 10.93 -9.52 21.49
N ARG A 129 10.17 -8.52 21.94
CA ARG A 129 9.49 -8.46 23.24
C ARG A 129 8.15 -7.78 23.06
N PHE A 130 7.17 -8.13 23.88
CA PHE A 130 5.89 -7.45 23.84
C PHE A 130 5.28 -7.26 25.22
N THR A 131 4.25 -6.41 25.28
CA THR A 131 3.44 -6.18 26.47
C THR A 131 1.97 -6.18 26.10
N PRO A 132 1.08 -6.79 26.91
CA PRO A 132 1.39 -7.54 28.12
C PRO A 132 2.06 -8.89 27.81
N ASP A 133 3.07 -9.23 28.62
CA ASP A 133 3.71 -10.55 28.65
C ASP A 133 3.98 -10.90 30.12
N GLU A 134 3.30 -11.94 30.60
CA GLU A 134 3.37 -12.38 32.00
C GLU A 134 4.77 -12.89 32.37
N GLN A 135 5.49 -13.48 31.42
CA GLN A 135 6.82 -14.03 31.64
C GLN A 135 7.92 -12.99 31.46
N GLN A 136 7.59 -11.81 30.93
CA GLN A 136 8.56 -10.76 30.61
C GLN A 136 9.73 -11.30 29.79
N SER A 137 9.39 -12.13 28.80
CA SER A 137 10.27 -12.90 27.95
C SER A 137 10.86 -12.06 26.84
N THR A 138 12.03 -12.48 26.36
CA THR A 138 12.58 -12.10 25.05
C THR A 138 12.47 -13.30 24.14
N ASN A 139 11.82 -13.17 22.98
CA ASN A 139 11.84 -14.20 21.97
C ASN A 139 13.03 -13.98 21.04
N CYS A 140 13.76 -15.05 20.74
CA CYS A 140 14.89 -15.07 19.84
C CYS A 140 14.49 -15.87 18.60
N CYS A 141 14.45 -15.25 17.44
CA CYS A 141 13.79 -15.82 16.26
C CYS A 141 14.65 -15.69 15.00
N CYS A 142 14.55 -16.68 14.12
CA CYS A 142 14.96 -16.52 12.73
C CYS A 142 13.75 -15.99 11.95
N GLU A 143 13.87 -14.77 11.46
CA GLU A 143 12.79 -14.03 10.82
C GLU A 143 13.11 -13.92 9.32
N TYR A 144 12.11 -14.19 8.50
CA TYR A 144 12.22 -14.13 7.04
C TYR A 144 11.07 -13.33 6.49
N VAL A 145 11.40 -12.31 5.72
CA VAL A 145 10.42 -11.42 5.13
C VAL A 145 10.64 -11.37 3.62
N GLY A 146 9.58 -11.54 2.85
CA GLY A 146 9.71 -11.58 1.40
C GLY A 146 8.46 -11.13 0.67
N GLN A 147 8.59 -11.00 -0.64
CA GLN A 147 7.53 -10.63 -1.55
C GLN A 147 7.63 -11.49 -2.80
N ALA A 148 6.51 -12.02 -3.27
CA ALA A 148 6.47 -12.89 -4.44
C ALA A 148 6.63 -12.16 -5.80
N GLY A 149 6.78 -10.84 -5.78
CA GLY A 149 6.96 -9.99 -6.96
C GLY A 149 6.35 -8.60 -6.77
N PRO A 150 6.55 -7.67 -7.71
CA PRO A 150 6.03 -6.31 -7.61
C PRO A 150 4.52 -6.28 -7.35
N GLY A 151 4.09 -5.40 -6.42
CA GLY A 151 2.69 -5.26 -6.03
C GLY A 151 2.12 -6.36 -5.13
N GLN A 152 2.84 -7.47 -4.90
CA GLN A 152 2.37 -8.53 -4.00
C GLN A 152 2.49 -8.12 -2.52
N PRO A 153 1.69 -8.68 -1.61
CA PRO A 153 1.88 -8.49 -0.18
C PRO A 153 3.26 -8.95 0.28
N ARG A 154 3.76 -8.36 1.36
CA ARG A 154 4.97 -8.87 2.03
C ARG A 154 4.55 -9.90 3.06
N VAL A 155 5.32 -10.97 3.19
CA VAL A 155 5.03 -12.05 4.14
C VAL A 155 6.22 -12.17 5.07
N LEU A 156 5.99 -11.98 6.37
CA LEU A 156 6.94 -12.29 7.44
C LEU A 156 6.67 -13.70 7.96
N ALA A 157 7.74 -14.45 8.22
CA ALA A 157 7.74 -15.74 8.87
C ALA A 157 8.73 -15.76 10.04
N ASP A 158 8.22 -15.94 11.25
CA ASP A 158 9.00 -15.94 12.48
C ASP A 158 9.16 -17.36 13.03
N TYR A 159 10.40 -17.83 13.05
CA TYR A 159 10.80 -19.10 13.65
C TYR A 159 11.52 -18.85 14.97
N CYS A 160 10.75 -18.75 16.05
CA CYS A 160 11.33 -18.51 17.37
C CYS A 160 11.99 -19.78 17.92
N VAL A 161 13.31 -19.72 18.07
CA VAL A 161 14.14 -20.84 18.53
C VAL A 161 14.27 -20.86 20.05
N ALA A 162 13.96 -19.75 20.72
CA ALA A 162 13.93 -19.64 22.17
C ALA A 162 13.00 -18.52 22.63
N ALA A 163 12.41 -18.71 23.82
CA ALA A 163 11.84 -17.65 24.64
C ALA A 163 12.59 -17.63 25.97
N VAL A 164 13.16 -16.48 26.34
CA VAL A 164 14.00 -16.32 27.53
C VAL A 164 13.18 -15.63 28.62
N PRO A 165 12.57 -16.36 29.56
CA PRO A 165 11.71 -15.77 30.59
C PRO A 165 12.50 -14.88 31.56
N GLY A 166 11.84 -13.84 32.07
CA GLY A 166 12.43 -12.92 33.05
C GLY A 166 13.69 -12.22 32.54
N SER A 167 13.73 -11.88 31.26
CA SER A 167 14.91 -11.28 30.60
C SER A 167 14.73 -9.82 30.22
N ARG A 168 13.62 -9.19 30.62
CA ARG A 168 13.28 -7.80 30.27
C ARG A 168 14.31 -6.77 30.75
N GLN A 169 15.05 -7.07 31.81
CA GLN A 169 16.15 -6.27 32.35
C GLN A 169 17.44 -6.34 31.53
N LEU A 170 17.62 -7.39 30.72
CA LEU A 170 18.76 -7.52 29.82
C LEU A 170 18.47 -6.77 28.52
N SER A 171 19.50 -6.40 27.76
CA SER A 171 19.28 -6.03 26.35
C SER A 171 18.82 -7.26 25.55
N MET A 172 18.10 -7.04 24.44
CA MET A 172 17.69 -8.15 23.56
C MET A 172 18.90 -8.92 23.01
N LYS A 173 20.01 -8.22 22.74
CA LYS A 173 21.27 -8.82 22.30
C LYS A 173 21.85 -9.75 23.37
N GLU A 174 21.91 -9.32 24.63
CA GLU A 174 22.41 -10.14 25.73
C GLU A 174 21.50 -11.35 25.99
N ALA A 175 20.18 -11.15 26.02
CA ALA A 175 19.21 -12.21 26.24
C ALA A 175 19.31 -13.31 25.16
N CYS A 176 19.52 -12.92 23.90
CA CYS A 176 19.58 -13.86 22.78
C CYS A 176 20.99 -14.35 22.43
N ALA A 177 22.05 -13.83 23.06
CA ALA A 177 23.44 -14.21 22.77
C ALA A 177 23.70 -15.74 22.76
N PRO A 178 23.15 -16.55 23.69
CA PRO A 178 23.34 -18.01 23.67
C PRO A 178 22.65 -18.72 22.50
N TYR A 179 21.69 -18.05 21.86
CA TYR A 179 20.84 -18.60 20.80
C TYR A 179 21.18 -18.05 19.43
N VAL A 180 22.18 -17.17 19.32
CA VAL A 180 22.70 -16.68 18.04
C VAL A 180 23.31 -17.87 17.29
N ARG A 181 22.46 -18.52 16.51
CA ARG A 181 22.85 -19.52 15.52
C ARG A 181 22.71 -18.86 14.16
N ALA A 182 23.53 -19.26 13.20
CA ALA A 182 23.27 -18.86 11.82
C ALA A 182 21.88 -19.39 11.44
N CYS A 183 20.95 -18.46 11.19
CA CYS A 183 19.64 -18.82 10.68
C CYS A 183 19.82 -19.57 9.36
N PRO A 184 18.95 -20.54 9.04
CA PRO A 184 18.92 -21.15 7.73
C PRO A 184 18.94 -20.10 6.61
N VAL A 185 19.55 -20.43 5.48
CA VAL A 185 19.78 -19.45 4.39
C VAL A 185 18.47 -18.88 3.82
N ASP A 186 17.40 -19.67 3.87
CA ASP A 186 16.08 -19.31 3.36
C ASP A 186 14.96 -19.86 4.26
N ASN A 187 13.77 -19.29 4.10
CA ASN A 187 12.58 -19.64 4.85
C ASN A 187 12.10 -21.08 4.55
N ALA A 188 12.37 -21.63 3.35
CA ALA A 188 11.98 -22.99 3.02
C ALA A 188 12.77 -24.02 3.83
N THR A 189 14.06 -23.77 4.05
CA THR A 189 14.95 -24.56 4.89
C THR A 189 14.60 -24.36 6.36
N ALA A 190 14.27 -23.13 6.78
CA ALA A 190 13.78 -22.86 8.13
C ALA A 190 12.48 -23.60 8.44
N ALA A 191 11.51 -23.64 7.51
CA ALA A 191 10.27 -24.39 7.67
C ALA A 191 10.52 -25.89 7.87
N LYS A 192 11.49 -26.47 7.16
CA LYS A 192 11.87 -27.88 7.32
C LYS A 192 12.54 -28.13 8.68
N MET A 193 13.33 -27.17 9.17
CA MET A 193 14.13 -27.32 10.39
C MET A 193 13.32 -27.04 11.66
N PHE A 194 12.49 -26.01 11.64
CA PHE A 194 11.82 -25.47 12.82
C PHE A 194 10.30 -25.70 12.81
N GLY A 195 9.72 -26.16 11.69
CA GLY A 195 8.29 -26.46 11.59
C GLY A 195 7.47 -25.29 11.07
N LYS A 196 6.29 -25.06 11.64
CA LYS A 196 5.39 -23.98 11.20
C LYS A 196 5.75 -22.67 11.92
N PRO A 197 6.03 -21.58 11.19
CA PRO A 197 6.30 -20.28 11.79
C PRO A 197 5.02 -19.57 12.23
N PHE A 198 5.19 -18.51 13.03
CA PHE A 198 4.21 -17.44 13.07
C PHE A 198 4.30 -16.64 11.75
N ILE A 199 3.17 -16.31 11.13
CA ILE A 199 3.15 -15.58 9.86
C ILE A 199 2.40 -14.27 10.05
N GLU A 200 2.95 -13.20 9.50
CA GLU A 200 2.24 -11.95 9.26
C GLU A 200 2.27 -11.62 7.77
N VAL A 201 1.19 -11.02 7.28
CA VAL A 201 1.12 -10.48 5.92
C VAL A 201 0.94 -8.98 6.01
N TYR A 202 1.84 -8.23 5.38
CA TYR A 202 1.81 -6.79 5.34
C TYR A 202 1.29 -6.26 4.00
N SER A 203 0.51 -5.19 4.08
CA SER A 203 0.28 -4.32 2.93
C SER A 203 1.60 -3.65 2.47
N PRO A 204 1.64 -3.05 1.27
CA PRO A 204 2.60 -2.00 0.94
C PRO A 204 2.85 -1.04 2.10
N CYS A 205 4.12 -0.89 2.48
CA CYS A 205 4.53 0.06 3.51
C CYS A 205 4.38 1.48 2.96
N HIS A 206 3.68 2.34 3.69
CA HIS A 206 3.45 3.70 3.23
C HIS A 206 4.71 4.55 3.43
N ILE A 207 5.07 5.31 2.40
CA ILE A 207 5.98 6.45 2.52
C ILE A 207 5.11 7.68 2.89
N PRO A 208 5.17 8.18 4.14
CA PRO A 208 4.48 9.42 4.52
C PRO A 208 4.95 10.53 3.58
N GLY A 209 4.01 11.06 2.77
CA GLY A 209 4.30 12.12 1.81
C GLY A 209 3.71 11.89 0.42
N GLU A 210 3.66 10.65 -0.08
CA GLU A 210 3.24 10.40 -1.47
C GLU A 210 1.73 10.52 -1.70
N ALA A 211 0.91 10.07 -0.75
CA ALA A 211 -0.55 10.23 -0.85
C ALA A 211 -0.99 11.70 -0.70
N THR A 212 -0.19 12.53 -0.02
CA THR A 212 -0.45 13.95 0.15
C THR A 212 -0.20 14.75 -1.12
N THR A 213 0.76 14.36 -1.97
CA THR A 213 1.04 15.12 -3.20
C THR A 213 -0.15 15.08 -4.15
N LEU A 214 -0.75 13.91 -4.39
CA LEU A 214 -1.89 13.77 -5.29
C LEU A 214 -3.17 14.43 -4.75
N ARG A 215 -3.41 14.34 -3.43
CA ARG A 215 -4.58 14.98 -2.80
C ARG A 215 -4.41 16.49 -2.67
N SER A 216 -3.17 16.96 -2.52
CA SER A 216 -2.83 18.38 -2.43
C SER A 216 -2.88 19.04 -3.81
N THR A 217 -2.32 18.42 -4.86
CA THR A 217 -2.41 18.94 -6.23
C THR A 217 -3.84 19.01 -6.72
N ALA A 218 -4.68 18.02 -6.39
CA ALA A 218 -6.12 18.07 -6.69
C ALA A 218 -6.83 19.25 -6.01
N ARG A 219 -6.48 19.57 -4.76
CA ARG A 219 -7.03 20.74 -4.04
C ARG A 219 -6.58 22.06 -4.66
N PHE A 220 -5.30 22.20 -5.00
CA PHE A 220 -4.80 23.41 -5.66
C PHE A 220 -5.40 23.58 -7.05
N ALA A 221 -5.53 22.50 -7.83
CA ALA A 221 -6.20 22.53 -9.12
C ALA A 221 -7.68 22.94 -8.99
N ALA A 222 -8.41 22.39 -8.02
CA ALA A 222 -9.79 22.77 -7.75
C ALA A 222 -9.92 24.26 -7.36
N LEU A 223 -9.04 24.76 -6.49
CA LEU A 223 -9.00 26.18 -6.11
C LEU A 223 -8.68 27.09 -7.31
N ALA A 224 -7.74 26.69 -8.18
CA ALA A 224 -7.41 27.44 -9.39
C ALA A 224 -8.59 27.49 -10.38
N VAL A 225 -9.30 26.37 -10.57
CA VAL A 225 -10.50 26.31 -11.42
C VAL A 225 -11.63 27.17 -10.86
N MET A 226 -11.88 27.12 -9.55
CA MET A 226 -12.88 27.98 -8.90
C MET A 226 -12.50 29.46 -8.99
N GLY A 227 -11.22 29.79 -8.81
CA GLY A 227 -10.71 31.15 -8.97
C GLY A 227 -10.89 31.68 -10.39
N ALA A 228 -10.49 30.91 -11.41
CA ALA A 228 -10.65 31.27 -12.81
C ALA A 228 -12.12 31.44 -13.21
N SER A 229 -13.00 30.54 -12.74
CA SER A 229 -14.45 30.62 -12.98
C SER A 229 -15.06 31.89 -12.37
N SER A 230 -14.62 32.26 -11.16
CA SER A 230 -15.08 33.48 -10.48
C SER A 230 -14.66 34.74 -11.23
N VAL A 231 -13.42 34.80 -11.72
CA VAL A 231 -12.93 35.93 -12.53
C VAL A 231 -13.70 36.03 -13.84
N LEU A 232 -13.93 34.92 -14.54
CA LEU A 232 -14.70 34.90 -15.79
C LEU A 232 -16.14 35.40 -15.57
N LEU A 233 -16.79 34.96 -14.49
CA LEU A 233 -18.14 35.42 -14.13
C LEU A 233 -18.17 36.93 -13.86
N LEU A 234 -17.18 37.47 -13.14
CA LEU A 234 -17.08 38.91 -12.87
C LEU A 234 -16.88 39.72 -14.17
N LEU A 235 -16.06 39.23 -15.10
CA LEU A 235 -15.85 39.87 -16.40
C LEU A 235 -17.14 39.87 -17.25
N LEU A 236 -17.90 38.76 -17.24
CA LEU A 236 -19.20 38.67 -17.91
C LEU A 236 -20.23 39.63 -17.30
N LEU A 237 -20.30 39.72 -15.97
CA LEU A 237 -21.21 40.65 -15.30
C LEU A 237 -20.83 42.12 -15.58
N TYR A 238 -19.52 42.40 -15.66
CA TYR A 238 -19.02 43.73 -16.01
C TYR A 238 -19.35 44.12 -17.46
N SER A 239 -19.18 43.22 -18.42
CA SER A 239 -19.51 43.47 -19.82
C SER A 239 -21.01 43.68 -20.04
N VAL A 240 -21.87 42.90 -19.37
CA VAL A 240 -23.33 43.11 -19.39
C VAL A 240 -23.70 44.48 -18.82
N ARG A 241 -23.10 44.91 -17.71
CA ARG A 241 -23.34 46.26 -17.15
C ARG A 241 -22.93 47.36 -18.12
N LEU A 242 -21.80 47.23 -18.81
CA LEU A 242 -21.36 48.20 -19.82
C LEU A 242 -22.34 48.29 -20.99
N ILE A 243 -22.86 47.15 -21.47
CA ILE A 243 -23.87 47.12 -22.55
C ILE A 243 -25.15 47.83 -22.09
N LEU A 244 -25.64 47.54 -20.89
CA LEU A 244 -26.84 48.18 -20.33
C LEU A 244 -26.66 49.69 -20.11
N GLN A 245 -25.47 50.12 -19.69
CA GLN A 245 -25.15 51.55 -19.57
C GLN A 245 -25.11 52.24 -20.93
N ARG A 246 -24.55 51.60 -21.97
CA ARG A 246 -24.57 52.12 -23.34
C ARG A 246 -25.99 52.23 -23.88
N GLN A 247 -26.86 51.24 -23.63
CA GLN A 247 -28.26 51.30 -24.02
C GLN A 247 -29.02 52.43 -23.31
N LYS A 248 -28.71 52.70 -22.03
CA LYS A 248 -29.30 53.84 -21.29
C LYS A 248 -28.78 55.20 -21.76
N ALA A 249 -27.50 55.28 -22.13
CA ALA A 249 -26.86 56.54 -22.54
C ALA A 249 -27.16 56.90 -24.01
N GLY A 250 -27.27 55.89 -24.88
CA GLY A 250 -27.63 56.05 -26.29
C GLY A 250 -29.13 56.14 -26.49
N GLY A 251 -29.83 56.97 -25.70
CA GLY A 251 -31.26 57.24 -25.83
C GLY A 251 -31.67 57.33 -27.30
N LEU A 252 -32.26 56.23 -27.78
CA LEU A 252 -32.90 56.11 -29.07
C LEU A 252 -34.24 56.84 -28.97
N ASP A 253 -34.20 58.16 -29.15
CA ASP A 253 -35.25 58.86 -29.89
C ASP A 253 -34.98 58.66 -31.39
N GLU A 254 -35.01 57.42 -31.87
CA GLU A 254 -35.05 57.15 -33.31
C GLU A 254 -36.35 56.38 -33.62
N PRO A 255 -37.25 56.95 -34.45
CA PRO A 255 -38.56 56.39 -34.70
C PRO A 255 -38.47 55.07 -35.47
N LEU A 256 -39.34 54.13 -35.06
CA LEU A 256 -39.67 52.92 -35.80
C LEU A 256 -39.94 53.25 -37.28
N LEU A 257 -38.99 52.94 -38.15
CA LEU A 257 -39.27 52.74 -39.58
C LEU A 257 -39.79 51.31 -39.73
N CYS A 258 -41.08 51.20 -40.06
CA CYS A 258 -41.71 49.97 -40.54
C CYS A 258 -40.92 49.48 -41.77
N VAL A 259 -40.19 48.38 -41.60
CA VAL A 259 -39.66 47.61 -42.73
C VAL A 259 -40.61 46.45 -42.94
N ASP A 260 -41.51 46.64 -43.92
CA ASP A 260 -42.17 45.53 -44.58
C ASP A 260 -41.08 44.70 -45.29
N GLY A 261 -40.84 43.50 -44.78
CA GLY A 261 -39.83 42.58 -45.30
C GLY A 261 -40.39 41.16 -45.30
N GLU A 262 -40.73 40.71 -46.51
CA GLU A 262 -41.43 39.49 -46.85
C GLU A 262 -40.90 38.21 -46.17
N ALA A 263 -41.86 37.33 -45.89
CA ALA A 263 -41.64 35.94 -45.54
C ALA A 263 -40.91 35.20 -46.68
N SER A 264 -39.73 34.64 -46.38
CA SER A 264 -39.16 33.56 -47.17
C SER A 264 -38.97 32.34 -46.28
N MET A 265 -39.89 31.38 -46.46
CA MET A 265 -39.80 30.00 -46.03
C MET A 265 -38.45 29.39 -46.45
N GLY A 266 -37.65 28.97 -45.47
CA GLY A 266 -36.38 28.27 -45.67
C GLY A 266 -36.37 26.98 -44.86
N GLU A 267 -36.94 25.95 -45.45
CA GLU A 267 -36.93 24.55 -45.03
C GLU A 267 -35.48 24.01 -45.03
N GLY A 268 -35.02 23.36 -43.95
CA GLY A 268 -33.59 23.00 -43.87
C GLY A 268 -33.15 22.09 -42.73
N LYS A 269 -33.55 20.81 -42.81
CA LYS A 269 -32.84 19.60 -42.34
C LYS A 269 -32.34 19.50 -40.89
N SER A 270 -33.13 18.73 -40.13
CA SER A 270 -32.70 17.79 -39.10
C SER A 270 -31.60 16.85 -39.62
N VAL A 271 -30.42 16.87 -39.00
CA VAL A 271 -29.44 15.76 -39.07
C VAL A 271 -29.24 15.25 -37.65
N ASN A 272 -29.84 14.10 -37.39
CA ASN A 272 -29.47 13.20 -36.30
C ASN A 272 -28.17 12.51 -36.72
N ASP A 273 -27.09 12.67 -35.96
CA ASP A 273 -26.00 11.69 -35.96
C ASP A 273 -25.81 11.17 -34.53
N LEU A 274 -26.54 10.08 -34.28
CA LEU A 274 -26.44 9.21 -33.14
C LEU A 274 -25.43 8.12 -33.51
N ASP A 275 -24.13 8.39 -33.36
CA ASP A 275 -23.13 7.38 -33.66
C ASP A 275 -22.89 6.46 -32.46
N THR A 276 -23.18 5.20 -32.71
CA THR A 276 -23.32 4.14 -31.71
C THR A 276 -21.99 3.41 -31.62
N MET A 277 -21.22 3.63 -30.55
CA MET A 277 -19.98 2.87 -30.35
C MET A 277 -20.31 1.40 -29.98
N LYS A 278 -19.94 0.51 -30.90
CA LYS A 278 -19.96 -0.96 -30.75
C LYS A 278 -18.98 -1.42 -29.67
N VAL A 279 -19.50 -2.24 -28.76
CA VAL A 279 -18.73 -3.07 -27.82
C VAL A 279 -18.22 -4.33 -28.55
N PRO A 280 -16.92 -4.67 -28.49
CA PRO A 280 -16.41 -5.92 -29.03
C PRO A 280 -16.79 -7.12 -28.16
N LYS A 281 -17.22 -8.18 -28.84
CA LYS A 281 -17.62 -9.49 -28.30
C LYS A 281 -16.37 -10.30 -27.91
N MET A 282 -16.25 -10.68 -26.64
CA MET A 282 -15.29 -11.70 -26.18
C MET A 282 -15.66 -13.07 -26.78
N ARG A 283 -14.66 -13.80 -27.28
CA ARG A 283 -14.78 -15.23 -27.61
C ARG A 283 -14.34 -16.06 -26.41
N ALA A 284 -15.09 -17.13 -26.18
CA ALA A 284 -14.81 -18.23 -25.26
C ALA A 284 -13.67 -19.12 -25.77
#